data_AF-A0A959SAF0-F1
#
_entry.id   AF-A0A959SAF0-F1
#
_cell.length_a   1.000
_cell.length_b   1.000
_cell.length_c   1.000
_cell.angle_alpha   90.00
_cell.angle_beta   90.00
_cell.angle_gamma   90.00
#
_symmetry.space_group_name_H-M   'P 1'
#
loop_
_entity.id
_entity.type
_entity.pdbx_description
1 polymer ?
#
loop_
_entity_poly.entity_id
_entity_poly.type
_entity_poly.pdbx_seq_one_letter_code
_entity_poly.pdbx_strand_id
1 'polypeptide(L)'
;QRYHQLKRMTEQDLFSTCTIADYSIGKSLVFGGVTLAQDEAALFNDLYTIMYGDLPRPELIVYVYLSMDRVQERIKARGRSYEQRIGIEYLEKLQERYLDHLQKLTGQRVLVIDLQEKDLLQDADAYEALRTLLQAEHPPEYGVVRL
;
A
#
# COMPACT_ATOMS: atom_id res chain seq x y z
N GLN A 1 1.11 0.98 18.58
CA GLN A 1 0.97 -0.49 18.40
C GLN A 1 1.67 -1.01 17.14
N ARG A 2 1.36 -0.53 15.92
CA ARG A 2 2.01 -0.99 14.67
C ARG A 2 3.52 -0.74 14.59
N TYR A 3 4.01 0.40 15.11
CA TYR A 3 5.45 0.66 15.24
C TYR A 3 6.17 -0.44 16.04
N HIS A 4 5.58 -0.88 17.16
CA HIS A 4 6.14 -1.96 17.96
C HIS A 4 6.07 -3.32 17.25
N GLN A 5 5.10 -3.56 16.36
CA GLN A 5 5.08 -4.78 15.53
C GLN A 5 6.23 -4.78 14.52
N LEU A 6 6.43 -3.68 13.78
CA LEU A 6 7.53 -3.56 12.83
C LEU A 6 8.89 -3.65 13.53
N LYS A 7 9.07 -2.94 14.64
CA LYS A 7 10.31 -2.99 15.42
C LYS A 7 10.61 -4.40 15.95
N ARG A 8 9.59 -5.10 16.46
CA ARG A 8 9.73 -6.50 16.89
C ARG A 8 10.05 -7.44 15.74
N MET A 9 9.49 -7.24 14.55
CA MET A 9 9.86 -8.02 13.36
C MET A 9 11.34 -7.82 13.01
N THR A 10 11.83 -6.57 13.04
CA THR A 10 13.26 -6.29 12.81
C THR A 10 14.17 -6.93 13.85
N GLU A 11 13.74 -7.02 15.12
CA GLU A 11 14.52 -7.59 16.22
C GLU A 11 14.44 -9.12 16.34
N GLN A 12 13.33 -9.75 15.91
CA GLN A 12 13.10 -11.19 16.06
C GLN A 12 13.51 -12.03 14.85
N ASP A 13 13.60 -11.42 13.67
CA ASP A 13 13.68 -12.14 12.40
C ASP A 13 15.08 -12.15 11.78
N LEU A 14 16.10 -12.38 12.62
CA LEU A 14 17.49 -12.56 12.19
C LEU A 14 17.70 -13.77 11.25
N PHE A 15 16.65 -14.60 11.03
CA PHE A 15 16.68 -15.84 10.27
C PHE A 15 15.59 -15.97 9.19
N SER A 16 14.71 -14.98 8.96
CA SER A 16 13.81 -15.00 7.79
C SER A 16 14.44 -14.29 6.60
N THR A 17 14.20 -14.83 5.41
CA THR A 17 14.77 -14.31 4.15
C THR A 17 13.82 -13.35 3.41
N CYS A 18 12.57 -13.19 3.86
CA CYS A 18 11.58 -12.32 3.26
C CYS A 18 10.46 -11.98 4.26
N THR A 19 10.21 -10.68 4.48
CA THR A 19 9.08 -10.20 5.30
C THR A 19 8.06 -9.49 4.43
N ILE A 20 6.81 -9.94 4.47
CA ILE A 20 5.68 -9.29 3.79
C ILE A 20 4.82 -8.59 4.85
N ALA A 21 4.53 -7.31 4.64
CA ALA A 21 3.67 -6.51 5.51
C ALA A 21 2.57 -5.81 4.72
N ASP A 22 1.33 -5.95 5.17
CA ASP A 22 0.17 -5.22 4.65
C ASP A 22 0.10 -3.77 5.18
N TYR A 23 0.86 -3.48 6.24
CA TYR A 23 1.05 -2.14 6.79
C TYR A 23 2.40 -1.58 6.38
N SER A 24 2.37 -0.48 5.63
CA SER A 24 3.54 0.37 5.45
C SER A 24 3.34 1.69 6.16
N ILE A 25 4.46 2.26 6.56
CA ILE A 25 4.55 3.57 7.19
C ILE A 25 4.01 4.66 6.23
N GLY A 26 4.29 4.54 4.93
CA GLY A 26 3.76 5.40 3.88
C GLY A 26 2.22 5.38 3.78
N LYS A 27 1.58 4.21 3.97
CA LYS A 27 0.10 4.14 4.05
C LYS A 27 -0.46 5.05 5.13
N SER A 28 0.18 5.11 6.30
CA SER A 28 -0.28 5.93 7.42
C SER A 28 -0.17 7.43 7.14
N LEU A 29 0.89 7.88 6.44
CA LEU A 29 1.03 9.27 5.99
C LEU A 29 -0.06 9.67 5.00
N VAL A 30 -0.32 8.82 4.01
CA VAL A 30 -1.35 9.09 3.00
C VAL A 30 -2.72 9.22 3.67
N PHE A 31 -3.07 8.31 4.58
CA PHE A 31 -4.33 8.39 5.34
C PHE A 31 -4.42 9.63 6.22
N GLY A 32 -3.35 9.96 6.95
CA GLY A 32 -3.25 11.16 7.78
C GLY A 32 -3.48 12.42 6.96
N GLY A 33 -2.83 12.56 5.80
CA GLY A 33 -3.01 13.72 4.91
C GLY A 33 -4.39 13.83 4.26
N VAL A 34 -5.17 12.74 4.19
CA VAL A 34 -6.55 12.78 3.69
C VAL A 34 -7.55 13.14 4.81
N THR A 35 -7.26 12.75 6.05
CA THR A 35 -8.24 12.78 7.16
C THR A 35 -8.01 13.92 8.14
N LEU A 36 -6.76 14.36 8.33
CA LEU A 36 -6.38 15.36 9.34
C LEU A 36 -6.45 16.79 8.81
N ALA A 37 -6.68 17.75 9.71
CA ALA A 37 -6.52 19.16 9.39
C ALA A 37 -5.03 19.49 9.12
N GLN A 38 -4.77 20.59 8.41
CA GLN A 38 -3.42 20.94 7.95
C GLN A 38 -2.38 21.03 9.08
N ASP A 39 -2.76 21.60 10.22
CA ASP A 39 -1.87 21.75 11.39
C ASP A 39 -1.60 20.40 12.09
N GLU A 40 -2.60 19.52 12.11
CA GLU A 40 -2.46 18.16 12.65
C GLU A 40 -1.59 17.28 11.74
N ALA A 41 -1.66 17.48 10.42
CA ALA A 41 -0.85 16.77 9.45
C ALA A 41 0.65 17.12 9.58
N ALA A 42 0.98 18.38 9.88
CA ALA A 42 2.35 18.80 10.12
C ALA A 42 2.94 18.13 11.37
N LEU A 43 2.21 18.17 12.49
CA LEU A 43 2.62 17.50 13.73
C LEU A 43 2.76 15.98 13.55
N PHE A 44 1.84 15.37 12.80
CA PHE A 44 1.91 13.95 12.46
C PHE A 44 3.17 13.62 11.66
N ASN A 45 3.57 14.48 10.72
CA ASN A 45 4.78 14.31 9.91
C ASN A 45 6.09 14.47 10.72
N ASP A 46 6.11 15.37 11.71
CA ASP A 46 7.26 15.54 12.59
C ASP A 46 7.44 14.32 13.51
N LEU A 47 6.35 13.88 14.16
CA LEU A 47 6.36 12.67 14.98
C LEU A 47 6.77 11.45 14.14
N TYR A 48 6.27 11.38 12.90
CA TYR A 48 6.62 10.36 11.94
C TYR A 48 8.12 10.32 11.67
N THR A 49 8.73 11.46 11.36
CA THR A 49 10.15 11.53 11.00
C THR A 49 11.03 11.03 12.14
N ILE A 50 10.67 11.37 13.38
CA ILE A 50 11.39 10.96 14.59
C ILE A 50 11.23 9.46 14.86
N MET A 51 10.01 8.91 14.77
CA MET A 51 9.79 7.51 15.12
C MET A 51 10.32 6.54 14.06
N TYR A 52 10.29 6.93 12.80
CA TYR A 52 10.45 5.99 11.68
C TYR A 52 11.79 6.10 10.93
N GLY A 53 12.67 7.03 11.31
CA GLY A 53 14.02 7.15 10.75
C GLY A 53 14.86 5.87 10.89
N ASP A 54 14.61 5.08 11.94
CA ASP A 54 15.37 3.87 12.28
C ASP A 54 14.72 2.57 11.79
N LEU A 55 13.58 2.63 11.10
CA LEU A 55 12.95 1.40 10.59
C LEU A 55 13.54 0.97 9.24
N PRO A 56 13.65 -0.34 8.99
CA PRO A 56 14.11 -0.85 7.71
C PRO A 56 13.19 -0.39 6.59
N ARG A 57 13.81 0.08 5.49
CA ARG A 57 13.07 0.47 4.29
C ARG A 57 12.68 -0.78 3.49
N PRO A 58 11.47 -0.83 2.90
CA PRO A 58 11.07 -1.95 2.08
C PRO A 58 11.94 -2.03 0.81
N GLU A 59 12.30 -3.25 0.42
CA GLU A 59 13.02 -3.51 -0.83
C GLU A 59 12.12 -3.41 -2.06
N LEU A 60 10.82 -3.68 -1.90
CA LEU A 60 9.79 -3.57 -2.93
C LEU A 60 8.47 -3.09 -2.30
N ILE A 61 7.85 -2.08 -2.90
CA ILE A 61 6.50 -1.62 -2.56
C ILE A 61 5.55 -2.06 -3.67
N VAL A 62 4.50 -2.78 -3.31
CA VAL A 62 3.48 -3.25 -4.26
C VAL A 62 2.16 -2.53 -4.00
N TYR A 63 1.58 -1.94 -5.05
CA TYR A 63 0.26 -1.33 -5.01
C TYR A 63 -0.66 -2.03 -6.02
N VAL A 64 -1.70 -2.68 -5.52
CA VAL A 64 -2.70 -3.34 -6.36
C VAL A 64 -3.78 -2.32 -6.73
N TYR A 65 -3.78 -1.91 -7.99
CA TYR A 65 -4.72 -0.95 -8.56
C TYR A 65 -5.96 -1.66 -9.10
N LEU A 66 -7.12 -1.04 -8.84
CA LEU A 66 -8.43 -1.40 -9.37
C LEU A 66 -9.16 -0.11 -9.72
N SER A 67 -10.03 -0.15 -10.72
CA SER A 67 -10.94 0.95 -11.01
C SER A 67 -11.96 1.16 -9.88
N MET A 68 -12.50 2.37 -9.75
CA MET A 68 -13.38 2.74 -8.62
C MET A 68 -14.67 1.94 -8.55
N ASP A 69 -15.27 1.64 -9.70
CA ASP A 69 -16.40 0.74 -9.84
C ASP A 69 -16.09 -0.64 -9.23
N ARG A 70 -14.93 -1.23 -9.56
CA ARG A 70 -14.49 -2.52 -9.03
C ARG A 70 -14.18 -2.46 -7.54
N VAL A 71 -13.57 -1.37 -7.07
CA VAL A 71 -13.34 -1.14 -5.63
C VAL A 71 -14.67 -1.13 -4.87
N GLN A 72 -15.68 -0.43 -5.40
CA GLN A 72 -17.01 -0.37 -4.80
C GLN A 72 -17.71 -1.73 -4.80
N GLU A 73 -17.66 -2.46 -5.91
CA GLU A 73 -18.19 -3.83 -6.01
C GLU A 73 -17.58 -4.72 -4.93
N ARG A 74 -16.25 -4.69 -4.76
CA ARG A 74 -15.55 -5.48 -3.74
C ARG A 74 -15.87 -5.04 -2.31
N ILE A 75 -16.09 -3.75 -2.05
CA ILE A 75 -16.53 -3.26 -0.73
C ILE A 75 -17.95 -3.74 -0.42
N LYS A 76 -18.85 -3.66 -1.40
CA LYS A 76 -20.24 -4.16 -1.28
C LYS A 76 -20.26 -5.66 -1.03
N ALA A 77 -19.52 -6.43 -1.82
CA ALA A 77 -19.41 -7.88 -1.68
C ALA A 77 -18.86 -8.32 -0.31
N ARG A 78 -17.94 -7.57 0.29
CA ARG A 78 -17.41 -7.82 1.64
C ARG A 78 -18.43 -7.62 2.76
N GLY A 79 -19.48 -6.82 2.55
CA GLY A 79 -20.59 -6.66 3.49
C GLY A 79 -20.25 -6.02 4.84
N ARG A 80 -19.10 -5.36 4.98
CA ARG A 80 -18.70 -4.69 6.23
C ARG A 80 -19.55 -3.45 6.46
N SER A 81 -20.32 -3.42 7.54
CA SER A 81 -21.30 -2.37 7.84
C SER A 81 -20.73 -0.96 7.89
N TYR A 82 -19.49 -0.80 8.35
CA TYR A 82 -18.79 0.48 8.40
C TYR A 82 -18.24 0.94 7.04
N GLU A 83 -17.89 0.01 6.14
CA GLU A 83 -17.37 0.35 4.80
C GLU A 83 -18.50 0.81 3.85
N GLN A 84 -19.75 0.38 4.08
CA GLN A 84 -20.90 0.71 3.22
C GLN A 84 -21.21 2.21 3.17
N ARG A 85 -20.75 2.99 4.16
CA ARG A 85 -20.98 4.44 4.24
C ARG A 85 -19.85 5.26 3.62
N ILE A 86 -18.80 4.61 3.13
CA ILE A 86 -17.66 5.31 2.51
C ILE A 86 -18.11 5.83 1.15
N GLY A 87 -18.04 7.16 0.97
CA GLY A 87 -18.38 7.82 -0.29
C GLY A 87 -17.37 7.53 -1.40
N ILE A 88 -17.83 7.54 -2.65
CA ILE A 88 -16.97 7.31 -3.83
C ILE A 88 -15.87 8.36 -3.94
N GLU A 89 -16.22 9.63 -3.73
CA GLU A 89 -15.29 10.77 -3.81
C GLU A 89 -14.12 10.62 -2.81
N TYR A 90 -14.39 10.03 -1.64
CA TYR A 90 -13.35 9.74 -0.66
C TYR A 90 -12.39 8.65 -1.16
N LEU A 91 -12.91 7.58 -1.76
CA LEU A 91 -12.10 6.48 -2.31
C LEU A 91 -11.25 6.95 -3.48
N GLU A 92 -11.81 7.78 -4.36
CA GLU A 92 -11.10 8.43 -5.48
C GLU A 92 -9.94 9.27 -4.97
N LYS A 93 -10.22 10.21 -4.07
CA LYS A 93 -9.20 11.06 -3.45
C LYS A 93 -8.12 10.23 -2.75
N LEU A 94 -8.50 9.15 -2.07
CA LEU A 94 -7.55 8.28 -1.40
C LEU A 94 -6.64 7.58 -2.41
N GLN A 95 -7.19 7.04 -3.49
CA GLN A 95 -6.42 6.40 -4.55
C GLN A 95 -5.44 7.37 -5.22
N GLU A 96 -5.89 8.57 -5.58
CA GLU A 96 -5.03 9.62 -6.14
C GLU A 96 -3.85 9.94 -5.22
N ARG A 97 -4.14 10.14 -3.92
CA ARG A 97 -3.10 10.44 -2.93
C ARG A 97 -2.10 9.31 -2.75
N TYR A 98 -2.54 8.07 -2.88
CA TYR A 98 -1.65 6.91 -2.88
C TYR A 98 -0.72 6.92 -4.08
N LEU A 99 -1.26 7.09 -5.28
CA LEU A 99 -0.47 7.10 -6.52
C LEU A 99 0.53 8.26 -6.51
N ASP A 100 0.08 9.46 -6.12
CA ASP A 100 0.94 10.65 -5.96
C ASP A 100 2.07 10.42 -4.97
N HIS A 101 1.79 9.78 -3.84
CA HIS A 101 2.79 9.49 -2.83
C HIS A 101 3.83 8.48 -3.35
N LEU A 102 3.36 7.41 -3.98
CA LEU A 102 4.22 6.36 -4.52
C LEU A 102 5.13 6.86 -5.64
N GLN A 103 4.64 7.73 -6.53
CA GLN A 103 5.46 8.35 -7.58
C GLN A 103 6.59 9.24 -7.03
N LYS A 104 6.43 9.80 -5.82
CA LYS A 104 7.44 10.65 -5.16
C LYS A 104 8.54 9.85 -4.46
N LEU A 105 8.43 8.53 -4.35
CA LEU A 105 9.43 7.68 -3.70
C LEU A 105 10.62 7.39 -4.62
N THR A 106 11.36 8.44 -4.98
CA THR A 106 12.53 8.35 -5.87
C THR A 106 13.58 7.39 -5.30
N GLY A 107 14.07 6.46 -6.13
CA GLY A 107 15.09 5.48 -5.75
C GLY A 107 14.58 4.27 -4.95
N GLN A 108 13.25 4.14 -4.75
CA GLN A 108 12.63 2.93 -4.23
C GLN A 108 12.04 2.10 -5.37
N ARG A 109 12.04 0.76 -5.23
CA ARG A 109 11.37 -0.16 -6.17
C ARG A 109 9.87 -0.10 -5.87
N VAL A 110 9.08 0.50 -6.76
CA VAL A 110 7.63 0.59 -6.62
C VAL A 110 6.97 -0.09 -7.80
N LEU A 111 6.12 -1.06 -7.53
CA LEU A 111 5.37 -1.81 -8.53
C LEU A 111 3.87 -1.57 -8.36
N VAL A 112 3.27 -0.86 -9.31
CA VAL A 112 1.82 -0.71 -9.42
C VAL A 112 1.29 -1.80 -10.35
N ILE A 113 0.37 -2.61 -9.83
CA ILE A 113 -0.23 -3.74 -10.53
C ILE A 113 -1.68 -3.42 -10.80
N ASP A 114 -2.00 -3.07 -12.03
CA ASP A 114 -3.37 -2.87 -12.50
C ASP A 114 -3.99 -4.22 -12.84
N LEU A 115 -4.97 -4.64 -12.03
CA LEU A 115 -5.65 -5.93 -12.19
C LEU A 115 -6.71 -5.93 -13.28
N GLN A 116 -7.06 -4.77 -13.86
CA GLN A 116 -8.15 -4.66 -14.83
C GLN A 116 -9.41 -5.41 -14.35
N GLU A 117 -9.87 -6.40 -15.12
CA GLU A 117 -11.03 -7.23 -14.80
C GLU A 117 -10.72 -8.47 -13.95
N LYS A 118 -9.44 -8.77 -13.71
CA LYS A 118 -9.00 -10.02 -13.06
C LYS A 118 -9.33 -10.05 -11.57
N ASP A 119 -9.68 -11.24 -11.09
CA ASP A 119 -9.89 -11.51 -9.68
C ASP A 119 -8.89 -12.56 -9.19
N LEU A 120 -7.87 -12.13 -8.44
CA LEU A 120 -6.82 -12.99 -7.89
C LEU A 120 -7.33 -14.14 -7.02
N LEU A 121 -8.58 -14.07 -6.52
CA LEU A 121 -9.17 -15.13 -5.71
C LEU A 121 -9.89 -16.21 -6.55
N GLN A 122 -10.28 -15.87 -7.78
CA GLN A 122 -11.07 -16.73 -8.66
C GLN A 122 -10.34 -17.08 -9.98
N ASP A 123 -9.25 -16.37 -10.28
CA ASP A 123 -8.45 -16.51 -11.49
C ASP A 123 -7.04 -17.02 -11.12
N ALA A 124 -6.83 -18.32 -11.33
CA ALA A 124 -5.56 -18.97 -11.05
C ALA A 124 -4.41 -18.46 -11.94
N ASP A 125 -4.72 -18.10 -13.18
CA ASP A 125 -3.71 -17.58 -14.12
C ASP A 125 -3.27 -16.17 -13.71
N ALA A 126 -4.22 -15.33 -13.25
CA ALA A 126 -3.91 -14.02 -12.68
C ALA A 126 -3.04 -14.12 -11.42
N TYR A 127 -3.35 -15.10 -10.56
CA TYR A 127 -2.58 -15.35 -9.35
C TYR A 127 -1.15 -15.81 -9.67
N GLU A 128 -0.97 -16.75 -10.60
CA GLU A 128 0.37 -17.18 -11.00
C GLU A 128 1.15 -16.06 -11.70
N ALA A 129 0.49 -15.25 -12.55
CA ALA A 129 1.12 -14.08 -13.17
C ALA A 129 1.61 -13.08 -12.11
N LEU A 130 0.80 -12.81 -11.08
CA LEU A 130 1.21 -12.00 -9.94
C LEU A 130 2.41 -12.63 -9.21
N ARG A 131 2.38 -13.93 -8.95
CA ARG A 131 3.46 -14.64 -8.25
C ARG A 131 4.77 -14.54 -9.03
N THR A 132 4.75 -14.79 -10.33
CA THR A 132 5.93 -14.64 -11.21
C THR A 132 6.44 -13.21 -11.22
N LEU A 133 5.52 -12.24 -11.30
CA LEU A 133 5.87 -10.82 -11.28
C LEU A 133 6.58 -10.42 -9.97
N LEU A 134 6.10 -10.90 -8.82
CA LEU A 134 6.72 -10.62 -7.52
C LEU A 134 8.10 -11.28 -7.33
N GLN A 135 8.40 -12.34 -8.08
CA GLN A 135 9.69 -13.03 -8.02
C GLN A 135 10.74 -12.45 -9.00
N ALA A 136 10.32 -11.58 -9.93
CA ALA A 136 11.23 -10.92 -10.85
C ALA A 136 12.02 -9.80 -10.16
N GLU A 137 13.18 -9.47 -10.71
CA GLU A 137 13.92 -8.27 -10.30
C GLU A 137 13.23 -7.00 -10.86
N HIS A 138 12.99 -6.03 -9.99
CA HIS A 138 12.38 -4.74 -10.37
C HIS A 138 13.38 -3.59 -10.24
N PRO A 139 13.59 -2.72 -11.22
CA PRO A 139 14.47 -1.56 -11.07
C PRO A 139 14.03 -0.65 -9.90
N PRO A 140 14.95 0.14 -9.29
CA PRO A 140 14.65 1.08 -8.19
C PRO A 140 13.93 2.34 -8.67
N GLU A 141 12.80 2.13 -9.35
CA GLU A 141 11.96 3.15 -9.95
C GLU A 141 10.47 2.79 -9.80
N TYR A 142 9.62 3.73 -10.23
CA TYR A 142 8.19 3.54 -10.29
C TYR A 142 7.80 2.80 -11.57
N GLY A 143 7.34 1.57 -11.44
CA GLY A 143 6.86 0.72 -12.53
C GLY A 143 5.35 0.49 -12.47
N VAL A 144 4.73 0.36 -13.63
CA VAL A 144 3.31 -0.01 -13.77
C VAL A 144 3.22 -1.25 -14.66
N VAL A 145 2.53 -2.27 -14.18
CA VAL A 145 2.25 -3.52 -14.90
C VAL A 145 0.75 -3.76 -14.92
N ARG A 146 0.23 -4.15 -16.08
CA ARG A 146 -1.16 -4.58 -16.26
C ARG A 146 -1.19 -6.08 -16.31
N LEU A 147 -2.05 -6.68 -15.48
CA LEU A 147 -2.32 -8.11 -15.50
C LEU A 147 -3.56 -8.40 -16.33
#